data_AF-A0A1C7EHD6-F1
#
_entry.id   AF-A0A1C7EHD6-F1
#
_cell.length_a   1.000
_cell.length_b   1.000
_cell.length_c   1.000
_cell.angle_alpha   90.00
_cell.angle_beta   90.00
_cell.angle_gamma   90.00
#
_symmetry.space_group_name_H-M   'P 1'
#
loop_
_entity.id
_entity.type
_entity.pdbx_description
1 polymer ?
#
loop_
_entity_poly.entity_id
_entity_poly.type
_entity_poly.pdbx_seq_one_letter_code
_entity_poly.pdbx_strand_id
1 'polypeptide(L)'
;MFEVYVKQVDTDIVIKWLFTKIKIPIADIVTITTDDTYGGKEKTAIRIGMPYGTTDRVVIVTKKSTYLLFTTNYLSIQNKLNSYIHAN
;
A
#
# COMPACT_ATOMS: atom_id res chain seq x y z
N MET A 1 4.99 -0.50 18.25
CA MET A 1 3.97 -1.07 17.35
C MET A 1 4.46 -0.90 15.93
N PHE A 2 4.54 -1.97 15.14
CA PHE A 2 5.17 -1.97 13.81
C PHE A 2 4.13 -1.71 12.71
N GLU A 3 3.72 -0.46 12.57
CA GLU A 3 2.66 -0.07 11.62
C GLU A 3 3.26 0.41 10.28
N VAL A 4 2.51 0.20 9.19
CA VAL A 4 2.81 0.78 7.87
C VAL A 4 2.23 2.19 7.83
N TYR A 5 3.05 3.17 7.49
CA TYR A 5 2.63 4.55 7.34
C TYR A 5 2.55 4.94 5.88
N VAL A 6 1.48 5.62 5.50
CA VAL A 6 1.28 6.20 4.16
C VAL A 6 1.03 7.70 4.29
N LYS A 7 1.64 8.48 3.40
CA LYS A 7 1.45 9.94 3.34
C LYS A 7 1.65 10.43 1.90
N GLN A 8 0.79 11.34 1.43
CA GLN A 8 1.05 12.11 0.22
C GLN A 8 2.07 13.21 0.49
N VAL A 9 3.07 13.32 -0.37
CA VAL A 9 4.06 14.40 -0.39
C VAL A 9 4.17 14.85 -1.84
N ASP A 10 3.72 16.08 -2.11
CA ASP A 10 3.63 16.63 -3.45
C ASP A 10 2.81 15.71 -4.39
N THR A 11 3.44 15.17 -5.42
CA THR A 11 2.85 14.25 -6.41
C THR A 11 3.17 12.78 -6.14
N ASP A 12 3.78 12.46 -5.00
CA ASP A 12 4.17 11.11 -4.60
C ASP A 12 3.38 10.62 -3.37
N ILE A 13 3.11 9.32 -3.35
CA ILE A 13 2.77 8.59 -2.14
C ILE A 13 4.05 8.04 -1.52
N VAL A 14 4.30 8.42 -0.27
CA VAL A 14 5.40 7.91 0.54
C VAL A 14 4.89 6.83 1.48
N ILE A 15 5.43 5.62 1.34
CA ILE A 15 5.18 4.49 2.22
C ILE A 15 6.40 4.31 3.11
N LYS A 16 6.18 4.21 4.42
CA LYS A 16 7.24 3.91 5.40
C LYS A 16 6.87 2.69 6.22
N TRP A 17 7.84 1.81 6.39
CA TRP A 17 7.74 0.68 7.30
C TRP A 17 9.13 0.36 7.85
N LEU A 18 9.27 0.41 9.18
CA LEU A 18 10.58 0.34 9.85
C LEU A 18 11.56 1.34 9.23
N PHE A 19 12.74 0.88 8.82
CA PHE A 19 13.77 1.67 8.15
C PHE A 19 13.57 1.80 6.63
N THR A 20 12.53 1.17 6.08
CA THR A 20 12.25 1.19 4.64
C THR A 20 11.36 2.39 4.29
N LYS A 21 11.74 3.11 3.23
CA LYS A 21 10.95 4.20 2.64
C LYS A 21 10.82 3.97 1.14
N ILE A 22 9.59 3.93 0.66
CA ILE A 22 9.24 3.75 -0.75
C ILE A 22 8.46 4.97 -1.20
N LYS A 23 8.75 5.44 -2.41
CA LYS A 23 8.02 6.52 -3.07
C LYS A 23 7.36 5.97 -4.33
N ILE A 24 6.07 6.25 -4.48
CA ILE A 24 5.28 5.85 -5.65
C ILE A 24 4.64 7.11 -6.21
N PRO A 25 4.95 7.50 -7.47
CA PRO A 25 4.26 8.61 -8.11
C PRO A 25 2.76 8.32 -8.23
N ILE A 26 1.92 9.30 -7.88
CA ILE A 26 0.46 9.15 -7.98
C ILE A 26 0.03 8.85 -9.41
N ALA A 27 0.69 9.49 -10.39
CA ALA A 27 0.42 9.28 -11.82
C ALA A 27 0.73 7.85 -12.33
N ASP A 28 1.47 7.06 -11.56
CA ASP A 28 1.78 5.66 -11.89
C ASP A 28 0.81 4.67 -11.24
N ILE A 29 -0.04 5.12 -10.30
CA ILE A 29 -1.04 4.27 -9.66
C ILE A 29 -2.21 4.03 -10.62
N VAL A 30 -2.51 2.77 -10.86
CA VAL A 30 -3.61 2.33 -11.73
C VAL A 30 -4.84 2.04 -10.89
N THR A 31 -4.68 1.33 -9.77
CA THR A 31 -5.80 1.02 -8.87
C THR A 31 -5.32 0.69 -7.46
N ILE A 32 -6.22 0.87 -6.49
CA ILE A 32 -6.04 0.49 -5.09
C ILE A 32 -7.19 -0.42 -4.69
N THR A 33 -6.86 -1.64 -4.27
CA THR A 33 -7.85 -2.66 -3.87
C THR A 33 -7.43 -3.36 -2.58
N THR A 34 -8.20 -4.35 -2.15
CA THR A 34 -7.80 -5.28 -1.09
C THR A 34 -7.53 -6.67 -1.64
N ASP A 35 -6.81 -7.48 -0.88
CA ASP A 35 -6.59 -8.90 -1.18
C ASP A 35 -7.05 -9.75 0.00
N ASP A 36 -7.94 -10.70 -0.29
CA ASP A 36 -8.53 -11.64 0.65
C ASP A 36 -7.70 -12.93 0.83
N THR A 37 -6.63 -13.09 0.05
CA THR A 37 -5.73 -14.25 0.16
C THR A 37 -4.63 -14.01 1.18
N TYR A 38 -4.25 -15.07 1.91
CA TYR A 38 -3.26 -14.96 2.99
C TYR A 38 -1.90 -14.39 2.51
N GLY A 39 -1.38 -14.88 1.37
CA GLY A 39 -0.07 -14.48 0.84
C GLY A 39 -0.09 -13.38 -0.23
N GLY A 40 -1.29 -12.93 -0.63
CA GLY A 40 -1.51 -12.11 -1.82
C GLY A 40 -1.54 -12.94 -3.12
N LYS A 41 -2.43 -12.56 -4.05
CA LYS A 41 -2.62 -13.22 -5.35
C LYS A 41 -1.42 -13.03 -6.27
N GLU A 42 -0.86 -11.83 -6.29
CA GLU A 42 0.28 -11.48 -7.16
C GLU A 42 1.60 -11.99 -6.56
N LYS A 43 2.21 -12.96 -7.23
CA LYS A 43 3.43 -13.63 -6.76
C LYS A 43 4.61 -12.66 -6.74
N THR A 44 4.70 -11.78 -7.74
CA THR A 44 5.81 -10.82 -7.88
C THR A 44 5.61 -9.53 -7.06
N ALA A 45 4.52 -9.44 -6.30
CA ALA A 45 4.23 -8.24 -5.52
C ALA A 45 5.31 -7.93 -4.47
N ILE A 46 5.62 -6.65 -4.36
CA ILE A 46 6.50 -6.12 -3.33
C ILE A 46 5.72 -6.07 -2.02
N ARG A 47 6.13 -6.90 -1.06
CA ARG A 47 5.45 -7.10 0.23
C ARG A 47 6.04 -6.17 1.28
N ILE A 48 5.19 -5.35 1.92
CA ILE A 48 5.59 -4.35 2.90
C ILE A 48 4.70 -4.50 4.14
N GLY A 49 5.29 -4.57 5.32
CA GLY A 49 4.56 -4.83 6.56
C GLY A 49 4.82 -6.23 7.10
N MET A 50 4.13 -6.59 8.17
CA MET A 50 4.20 -7.93 8.76
C MET A 50 3.23 -8.86 8.04
N PRO A 51 3.70 -9.91 7.32
CA PRO A 51 2.82 -10.77 6.52
C PRO A 51 2.02 -11.78 7.33
N TYR A 52 2.28 -11.87 8.63
CA TYR A 52 1.72 -12.87 9.54
C TYR A 52 0.81 -12.21 10.58
N GLY A 53 -0.19 -12.96 11.06
CA GLY A 53 -1.17 -12.50 12.05
C GLY A 53 -2.49 -12.04 11.44
N THR A 54 -3.29 -11.31 12.21
CA THR A 54 -4.59 -10.75 11.79
C THR A 54 -4.42 -9.42 11.06
N THR A 55 -3.61 -9.44 10.00
CA THR A 55 -3.38 -8.27 9.13
C THR A 55 -4.12 -8.46 7.81
N ASP A 56 -4.85 -7.44 7.40
CA ASP A 56 -5.45 -7.36 6.08
C ASP A 56 -4.45 -6.77 5.08
N ARG A 57 -4.80 -6.84 3.79
CA ARG A 57 -3.92 -6.40 2.70
C ARG A 57 -4.55 -5.27 1.90
N VAL A 58 -3.79 -4.20 1.73
CA VAL A 58 -4.06 -3.17 0.72
C VAL A 58 -3.12 -3.39 -0.47
N VAL A 59 -3.70 -3.54 -1.65
CA VAL A 59 -2.99 -3.71 -2.91
C VAL A 59 -2.90 -2.37 -3.61
N ILE A 60 -1.71 -1.97 -4.01
CA ILE A 60 -1.48 -0.83 -4.90
C ILE A 60 -0.91 -1.36 -6.19
N VAL A 61 -1.68 -1.28 -7.27
CA VAL A 61 -1.22 -1.64 -8.61
C VAL A 61 -0.71 -0.39 -9.29
N THR A 62 0.54 -0.42 -9.72
CA THR A 62 1.14 0.63 -10.53
C THR A 62 1.43 0.13 -11.94
N LYS A 63 1.82 1.02 -12.85
CA LYS A 63 2.23 0.64 -14.22
C LYS A 63 3.42 -0.32 -14.27
N LYS A 64 4.25 -0.38 -13.21
CA LYS A 64 5.51 -1.14 -13.20
C LYS A 64 5.49 -2.31 -12.22
N SER A 65 4.85 -2.13 -11.07
CA SER A 65 4.90 -3.08 -9.96
C SER A 65 3.60 -3.08 -9.15
N THR A 66 3.31 -4.21 -8.54
CA THR A 66 2.25 -4.34 -7.53
C THR A 66 2.86 -4.30 -6.13
N TYR A 67 2.28 -3.52 -5.23
CA TYR A 67 2.67 -3.44 -3.83
C TYR A 67 1.57 -4.03 -2.96
N LEU A 68 1.95 -4.82 -1.98
CA LEU A 68 1.05 -5.45 -1.02
C LEU A 68 1.40 -4.97 0.39
N LEU A 69 0.53 -4.14 0.96
CA LEU A 69 0.70 -3.58 2.30
C LEU A 69 -0.04 -4.44 3.30
N PHE A 70 0.70 -5.04 4.24
CA PHE A 70 0.14 -5.77 5.37
C PHE A 70 -0.05 -4.84 6.55
N THR A 71 -1.28 -4.72 7.01
CA THR A 71 -1.64 -3.77 8.06
C THR A 71 -2.90 -4.21 8.80
N THR A 72 -2.98 -3.90 10.09
CA THR A 72 -4.20 -4.06 10.89
C THR A 72 -5.20 -2.92 10.67
N ASN A 73 -4.79 -1.83 10.03
CA ASN A 73 -5.60 -0.64 9.80
C ASN A 73 -5.86 -0.40 8.30
N TYR A 74 -6.16 -1.48 7.58
CA TYR A 74 -6.26 -1.48 6.12
C TYR A 74 -7.30 -0.48 5.60
N LEU A 75 -8.46 -0.35 6.26
CA LEU A 75 -9.50 0.60 5.88
C LEU A 75 -9.01 2.05 5.93
N SER A 76 -8.32 2.45 7.00
CA SER A 76 -7.77 3.82 7.09
C SER A 76 -6.72 4.08 6.02
N ILE A 77 -5.84 3.11 5.78
CA ILE A 77 -4.81 3.22 4.73
C ILE A 77 -5.45 3.29 3.35
N GLN A 78 -6.39 2.41 3.03
CA GLN A 78 -7.10 2.38 1.75
C GLN A 78 -7.83 3.71 1.51
N ASN A 79 -8.56 4.23 2.50
CA ASN A 79 -9.26 5.50 2.40
C ASN A 79 -8.30 6.67 2.17
N LYS A 80 -7.17 6.72 2.88
CA LYS A 80 -6.13 7.74 2.65
C LYS A 80 -5.58 7.66 1.23
N LEU A 81 -5.17 6.48 0.78
CA LEU A 81 -4.61 6.30 -0.56
C LEU A 81 -5.64 6.68 -1.63
N ASN A 82 -6.89 6.28 -1.47
CA ASN A 82 -7.99 6.66 -2.37
C ASN A 82 -8.21 8.18 -2.38
N SER A 83 -8.12 8.86 -1.24
CA SER A 83 -8.22 10.33 -1.21
C SER A 83 -7.08 11.02 -1.97
N TYR A 84 -5.88 10.45 -1.98
CA TYR A 84 -4.72 11.03 -2.67
C TYR A 84 -4.82 10.92 -4.19
N ILE A 85 -5.44 9.85 -4.70
CA ILE A 85 -5.58 9.63 -6.15
C ILE A 85 -6.80 10.34 -6.76
N HIS A 86 -7.86 10.59 -5.97
CA HIS A 86 -9.10 11.23 -6.45
C HIS A 86 -9.19 12.73 -6.12
N ALA A 87 -8.27 13.29 -5.34
CA ALA A 87 -8.25 14.71 -5.01
C ALA A 87 -7.62 15.60 -6.11
N ASN A 88 -7.30 15.05 -7.28
CA ASN A 88 -6.79 15.78 -8.45
C ASN A 88 -7.80 15.75 -9.60
#